data_AF-A0A9D8P0G5-F1
#
_entry.id   AF-A0A9D8P0G5-F1
#
_cell.length_a   1.000
_cell.length_b   1.000
_cell.length_c   1.000
_cell.angle_alpha   90.00
_cell.angle_beta   90.00
_cell.angle_gamma   90.00
#
_symmetry.space_group_name_H-M   'P 1'
#
loop_
_entity.id
_entity.type
_entity.pdbx_description
1 polymer ?
#
loop_
_entity_poly.entity_id
_entity_poly.type
_entity_poly.pdbx_seq_one_letter_code
_entity_poly.pdbx_strand_id
1 'polypeptide(L)'
;MKSRFLFLAAIASCTQLAWVRPELLTKAKPAVDSGRLDYFVLKINGQSVRLKDGQEVSVMRGDELEVAEAKLISPEVAVKQVDIIGFKSPSKIVGEDRGVRFRTDRLSSWYSEGRRGEVWSILATSQDILHGAAFIRVIDPSLRYAEIRINQQLKIVRPGDEVTVKASDQFKVDRVVTNLGDDASVKVRFANQSVDGKYEIRFERDRRVFAVIPVTVTE
;
A
#
# COMPACT_ATOMS: atom_id res chain seq x y z
N MET A 1 18.99 19.66 61.29
CA MET A 1 18.87 19.69 59.81
C MET A 1 18.08 18.47 59.36
N LYS A 2 16.83 18.64 58.91
CA LYS A 2 15.97 17.56 58.39
C LYS A 2 15.82 17.75 56.88
N SER A 3 16.41 16.84 56.10
CA SER A 3 16.27 16.80 54.64
C SER A 3 14.97 16.08 54.27
N ARG A 4 14.14 16.70 53.44
CA ARG A 4 12.96 16.10 52.81
C ARG A 4 13.31 15.77 51.37
N PHE A 5 13.32 14.48 51.03
CA PHE A 5 13.32 14.00 49.65
C PHE A 5 11.89 14.00 49.12
N LEU A 6 11.61 14.79 48.09
CA LEU A 6 10.42 14.63 47.26
C LEU A 6 10.72 13.59 46.17
N PHE A 7 9.98 12.49 46.15
CA PHE A 7 9.88 11.60 45.00
C PHE A 7 8.81 12.15 44.06
N LEU A 8 9.20 12.59 42.85
CA LEU A 8 8.28 12.77 41.74
C LEU A 8 8.08 11.41 41.05
N ALA A 9 6.86 10.87 41.10
CA ALA A 9 6.46 9.75 40.28
C ALA A 9 5.99 10.26 38.91
N ALA A 10 6.75 9.95 37.85
CA ALA A 10 6.33 10.20 36.48
C ALA A 10 5.34 9.10 36.04
N ILE A 11 4.08 9.48 35.81
CA ILE A 11 3.06 8.59 35.24
C ILE A 11 3.28 8.57 33.72
N ALA A 12 3.93 7.53 33.22
CA ALA A 12 4.00 7.26 31.78
C ALA A 12 2.62 6.73 31.31
N SER A 13 1.81 7.60 30.74
CA SER A 13 0.55 7.22 30.09
C SER A 13 0.88 6.54 28.75
N CYS A 14 0.91 5.21 28.75
CA CYS A 14 1.05 4.39 27.56
C CYS A 14 -0.32 4.31 26.86
N THR A 15 -0.64 5.28 26.02
CA THR A 15 -1.79 5.18 25.11
C THR A 15 -1.52 4.07 24.10
N GLN A 16 -2.03 2.88 24.40
CA GLN A 16 -2.18 1.82 23.41
C GLN A 16 -3.07 2.40 22.30
N LEU A 17 -2.47 2.65 21.14
CA LEU A 17 -3.22 2.89 19.89
C LEU A 17 -4.02 1.63 19.61
N ALA A 18 -5.21 1.54 20.18
CA ALA A 18 -6.17 0.50 19.85
C ALA A 18 -6.54 0.72 18.39
N TRP A 19 -6.10 -0.19 17.52
CA TRP A 19 -6.52 -0.22 16.12
C TRP A 19 -8.04 -0.39 16.12
N VAL A 20 -8.76 0.68 15.77
CA VAL A 20 -10.21 0.63 15.60
C VAL A 20 -10.48 -0.34 14.47
N ARG A 21 -11.20 -1.42 14.76
CA ARG A 21 -11.57 -2.40 13.74
C ARG A 21 -12.44 -1.70 12.69
N PRO A 22 -12.11 -1.84 11.38
CA PRO A 22 -12.93 -1.27 10.33
C PRO A 22 -14.36 -1.85 10.37
N GLU A 23 -15.34 -1.05 9.95
CA GLU A 23 -16.73 -1.45 9.93
C GLU A 23 -16.98 -2.30 8.68
N LEU A 24 -17.08 -3.62 8.86
CA LEU A 24 -17.24 -4.53 7.74
C LEU A 24 -18.52 -4.21 6.96
N LEU A 25 -18.38 -4.02 5.65
CA LEU A 25 -19.48 -3.78 4.72
C LEU A 25 -20.27 -5.07 4.40
N THR A 26 -20.71 -5.81 5.42
CA THR A 26 -21.50 -7.03 5.27
C THR A 26 -22.63 -7.13 6.29
N LYS A 27 -23.74 -7.75 5.87
CA LYS A 27 -24.88 -8.10 6.74
C LYS A 27 -24.81 -9.53 7.30
N ALA A 28 -23.77 -10.28 6.92
CA ALA A 28 -23.59 -11.67 7.33
C ALA A 28 -23.35 -11.78 8.85
N LYS A 29 -23.87 -12.85 9.45
CA LYS A 29 -23.69 -13.16 10.87
C LYS A 29 -22.30 -13.76 11.10
N PRO A 30 -21.58 -13.41 12.18
CA PRO A 30 -20.28 -13.99 12.45
C PRO A 30 -20.39 -15.50 12.75
N ALA A 31 -19.44 -16.28 12.24
CA ALA A 31 -19.30 -17.69 12.55
C ALA A 31 -18.87 -17.92 14.01
N VAL A 32 -19.26 -19.05 14.57
CA VAL A 32 -18.91 -19.48 15.94
C VAL A 32 -17.95 -20.68 15.86
N ASP A 33 -17.07 -20.78 16.85
CA ASP A 33 -16.13 -21.90 17.07
C ASP A 33 -15.31 -22.29 15.83
N SER A 34 -15.43 -23.56 15.40
CA SER A 34 -14.64 -24.18 14.35
C SER A 34 -15.00 -23.69 12.95
N GLY A 35 -16.09 -22.91 12.82
CA GLY A 35 -16.46 -22.24 11.59
C GLY A 35 -15.71 -20.93 11.34
N ARG A 36 -14.79 -20.52 12.22
CA ARG A 36 -14.01 -19.29 12.00
C ARG A 36 -12.90 -19.50 10.98
N LEU A 37 -12.54 -18.42 10.31
CA LEU A 37 -11.39 -18.36 9.42
C LEU A 37 -10.11 -18.67 10.20
N ASP A 38 -9.31 -19.62 9.70
CA ASP A 38 -7.94 -19.81 10.15
C ASP A 38 -7.03 -18.81 9.41
N TYR A 39 -7.00 -18.88 8.07
CA TYR A 39 -6.22 -17.96 7.26
C TYR A 39 -6.69 -17.80 5.82
N PHE A 40 -6.29 -16.68 5.22
CA PHE A 40 -6.16 -16.49 3.78
C PHE A 40 -4.71 -16.72 3.32
N VAL A 41 -4.53 -17.13 2.07
CA VAL A 41 -3.26 -17.07 1.34
C VAL A 41 -3.42 -16.09 0.19
N LEU A 42 -2.65 -15.01 0.22
CA LEU A 42 -2.58 -14.01 -0.84
C LEU A 42 -1.28 -14.22 -1.61
N LYS A 43 -1.29 -13.96 -2.92
CA LYS A 43 -0.07 -13.77 -3.70
C LYS A 43 0.03 -12.29 -4.07
N ILE A 44 1.13 -11.67 -3.68
CA ILE A 44 1.44 -10.25 -3.97
C ILE A 44 2.69 -10.25 -4.83
N ASN A 45 2.57 -9.80 -6.09
CA ASN A 45 3.65 -9.88 -7.08
C ASN A 45 4.29 -11.28 -7.15
N GLY A 46 3.46 -12.33 -7.05
CA GLY A 46 3.90 -13.73 -7.04
C GLY A 46 4.38 -14.29 -5.70
N GLN A 47 4.63 -13.46 -4.68
CA GLN A 47 5.04 -13.91 -3.35
C GLN A 47 3.84 -14.23 -2.45
N SER A 48 3.88 -15.38 -1.77
CA SER A 48 2.77 -15.82 -0.92
C SER A 48 2.83 -15.21 0.48
N VAL A 49 1.72 -14.65 0.95
CA VAL A 49 1.54 -14.09 2.29
C VAL A 49 0.31 -14.73 2.93
N ARG A 50 0.43 -15.19 4.17
CA ARG A 50 -0.66 -15.77 4.95
C ARG A 50 -1.22 -14.75 5.94
N LEU A 51 -2.53 -14.55 5.94
CA LEU A 51 -3.23 -13.61 6.84
C LEU A 51 -4.29 -14.33 7.64
N LYS A 52 -4.26 -14.23 8.97
CA LYS A 52 -5.31 -14.71 9.88
C LYS A 52 -6.48 -13.73 9.93
N ASP A 53 -7.58 -14.17 10.55
CA ASP A 53 -8.73 -13.32 10.86
C ASP A 53 -8.31 -12.02 11.57
N GLY A 54 -8.74 -10.89 11.01
CA GLY A 54 -8.45 -9.53 11.46
C GLY A 54 -7.06 -9.00 11.10
N GLN A 55 -6.20 -9.76 10.44
CA GLN A 55 -4.87 -9.28 10.04
C GLN A 55 -4.91 -8.39 8.81
N GLU A 56 -3.90 -7.54 8.70
CA GLU A 56 -3.71 -6.60 7.61
C GLU A 56 -2.37 -6.85 6.89
N VAL A 57 -2.34 -6.66 5.59
CA VAL A 57 -1.11 -6.56 4.79
C VAL A 57 -1.04 -5.21 4.08
N SER A 58 0.14 -4.61 4.07
CA SER A 58 0.41 -3.43 3.25
C SER A 58 0.89 -3.84 1.85
N VAL A 59 0.30 -3.27 0.82
CA VAL A 59 0.66 -3.47 -0.60
C VAL A 59 0.78 -2.12 -1.29
N MET A 60 1.56 -2.05 -2.36
CA MET A 60 1.71 -0.81 -3.09
C MET A 60 0.59 -0.67 -4.14
N ARG A 61 0.16 0.57 -4.40
CA ARG A 61 -0.78 0.85 -5.49
C ARG A 61 -0.17 0.45 -6.83
N GLY A 62 -0.89 -0.39 -7.58
CA GLY A 62 -0.46 -0.96 -8.85
C GLY A 62 0.14 -2.36 -8.76
N ASP A 63 0.46 -2.87 -7.55
CA ASP A 63 0.91 -4.25 -7.34
C ASP A 63 -0.13 -5.26 -7.85
N GLU A 64 0.35 -6.42 -8.31
CA GLU A 64 -0.51 -7.56 -8.64
C GLU A 64 -0.89 -8.31 -7.36
N LEU A 65 -2.18 -8.60 -7.21
CA LEU A 65 -2.76 -9.31 -6.08
C LEU A 65 -3.65 -10.47 -6.57
N GLU A 66 -3.61 -11.58 -5.84
CA GLU A 66 -4.47 -12.76 -6.01
C GLU A 66 -4.79 -13.31 -4.62
N VAL A 67 -6.06 -13.62 -4.34
CA VAL A 67 -6.38 -14.47 -3.18
C VAL A 67 -6.35 -15.91 -3.66
N ALA A 68 -5.32 -16.65 -3.26
CA ALA A 68 -5.13 -18.03 -3.71
C ALA A 68 -5.98 -19.02 -2.93
N GLU A 69 -6.16 -18.79 -1.63
CA GLU A 69 -6.84 -19.72 -0.73
C GLU A 69 -7.49 -19.01 0.47
N ALA A 70 -8.55 -19.61 1.00
CA ALA A 70 -9.11 -19.30 2.31
C ALA A 70 -9.42 -20.62 3.03
N LYS A 71 -8.94 -20.78 4.28
CA LYS A 71 -9.18 -21.96 5.11
C LYS A 71 -9.84 -21.61 6.43
N LEU A 72 -10.77 -22.46 6.85
CA LEU A 72 -11.38 -22.41 8.17
C LEU A 72 -10.56 -23.23 9.18
N ILE A 73 -10.80 -22.99 10.46
CA ILE A 73 -10.20 -23.77 11.55
C ILE A 73 -10.61 -25.25 11.44
N SER A 74 -11.86 -25.54 11.08
CA SER A 74 -12.28 -26.89 10.71
C SER A 74 -11.99 -27.17 9.23
N PRO A 75 -11.05 -28.08 8.90
CA PRO A 75 -10.69 -28.37 7.51
C PRO A 75 -11.81 -29.09 6.74
N GLU A 76 -12.77 -29.70 7.43
CA GLU A 76 -13.90 -30.42 6.83
C GLU A 76 -14.93 -29.46 6.19
N VAL A 77 -14.87 -28.17 6.52
CA VAL A 77 -15.80 -27.15 6.03
C VAL A 77 -15.06 -26.23 5.07
N ALA A 78 -15.49 -26.22 3.81
CA ALA A 78 -14.93 -25.32 2.80
C ALA A 78 -15.60 -23.94 2.84
N VAL A 79 -14.78 -22.89 2.67
CA VAL A 79 -15.27 -21.53 2.39
C VAL A 79 -15.93 -21.51 1.03
N LYS A 80 -17.22 -21.15 0.96
CA LYS A 80 -17.96 -21.10 -0.31
C LYS A 80 -17.61 -19.89 -1.15
N GLN A 81 -17.39 -18.74 -0.52
CA GLN A 81 -17.20 -17.45 -1.19
C GLN A 81 -16.08 -16.65 -0.54
N VAL A 82 -15.27 -16.01 -1.37
CA VAL A 82 -14.29 -15.02 -0.95
C VAL A 82 -14.47 -13.76 -1.78
N ASP A 83 -14.76 -12.65 -1.12
CA ASP A 83 -15.09 -11.39 -1.76
C ASP A 83 -14.05 -10.33 -1.39
N ILE A 84 -13.50 -9.65 -2.39
CA ILE A 84 -12.60 -8.51 -2.20
C ILE A 84 -13.44 -7.25 -2.39
N ILE A 85 -13.80 -6.62 -1.27
CA ILE A 85 -14.68 -5.45 -1.29
C ILE A 85 -14.05 -4.33 -2.12
N GLY A 86 -14.81 -3.81 -3.07
CA GLY A 86 -14.35 -2.76 -3.99
C GLY A 86 -13.63 -3.26 -5.25
N PHE A 87 -13.44 -4.57 -5.42
CA PHE A 87 -12.94 -5.17 -6.65
C PHE A 87 -14.09 -5.59 -7.57
N LYS A 88 -14.05 -5.17 -8.84
CA LYS A 88 -14.98 -5.66 -9.86
C LYS A 88 -14.37 -6.86 -10.57
N SER A 89 -14.64 -8.04 -10.03
CA SER A 89 -14.18 -9.31 -10.54
C SER A 89 -14.75 -9.63 -11.93
N PRO A 90 -13.95 -10.21 -12.83
CA PRO A 90 -14.44 -10.78 -14.09
C PRO A 90 -15.07 -12.17 -13.91
N SER A 91 -15.04 -12.74 -12.70
CA SER A 91 -15.64 -14.05 -12.39
C SER A 91 -17.12 -14.08 -12.73
N LYS A 92 -17.61 -15.22 -13.23
CA LYS A 92 -19.05 -15.44 -13.44
C LYS A 92 -19.80 -15.71 -12.14
N ILE A 93 -19.07 -16.08 -11.09
CA ILE A 93 -19.62 -16.36 -9.76
C ILE A 93 -19.49 -15.07 -8.95
N VAL A 94 -20.62 -14.49 -8.58
CA VAL A 94 -20.66 -13.26 -7.77
C VAL A 94 -20.10 -13.54 -6.38
N GLY A 95 -19.20 -12.68 -5.91
CA GLY A 95 -18.58 -12.78 -4.58
C GLY A 95 -17.57 -13.92 -4.45
N GLU A 96 -17.04 -14.41 -5.57
CA GLU A 96 -15.94 -15.38 -5.58
C GLU A 96 -14.77 -14.85 -6.41
N ASP A 97 -13.76 -14.37 -5.70
CA ASP A 97 -12.57 -13.70 -6.24
C ASP A 97 -11.29 -14.53 -6.14
N ARG A 98 -11.36 -15.77 -5.60
CA ARG A 98 -10.17 -16.62 -5.55
C ARG A 98 -9.62 -16.92 -6.94
N GLY A 99 -8.30 -16.97 -7.02
CA GLY A 99 -7.57 -17.27 -8.26
C GLY A 99 -7.61 -16.16 -9.32
N VAL A 100 -8.33 -15.05 -9.08
CA VAL A 100 -8.32 -13.90 -9.98
C VAL A 100 -7.13 -13.00 -9.65
N ARG A 101 -6.29 -12.76 -10.66
CA ARG A 101 -5.21 -11.76 -10.58
C ARG A 101 -5.71 -10.40 -10.99
N PHE A 102 -5.37 -9.38 -10.21
CA PHE A 102 -5.67 -8.00 -10.54
C PHE A 102 -4.63 -7.05 -9.97
N ARG A 103 -4.61 -5.82 -10.48
CA ARG A 103 -3.76 -4.74 -9.95
C ARG A 103 -4.52 -3.96 -8.88
N THR A 104 -3.87 -3.63 -7.78
CA THR A 104 -4.49 -2.92 -6.63
C THR A 104 -5.03 -1.54 -6.98
N ASP A 105 -4.61 -0.94 -8.10
CA ASP A 105 -5.17 0.31 -8.62
C ASP A 105 -6.56 0.17 -9.25
N ARG A 106 -7.06 -1.06 -9.40
CA ARG A 106 -8.44 -1.36 -9.82
C ARG A 106 -9.44 -1.39 -8.67
N LEU A 107 -8.98 -1.29 -7.42
CA LEU A 107 -9.84 -1.20 -6.25
C LEU A 107 -10.53 0.17 -6.21
N SER A 108 -11.86 0.16 -6.11
CA SER A 108 -12.63 1.39 -6.01
C SER A 108 -12.50 1.97 -4.59
N SER A 109 -12.04 3.23 -4.50
CA SER A 109 -11.89 3.94 -3.23
C SER A 109 -13.21 4.15 -2.48
N TRP A 110 -14.34 4.15 -3.19
CA TRP A 110 -15.67 4.28 -2.57
C TRP A 110 -16.01 3.15 -1.60
N TYR A 111 -15.42 1.97 -1.81
CA TYR A 111 -15.60 0.79 -0.98
C TYR A 111 -14.45 0.55 -0.01
N SER A 112 -13.46 1.45 0.03
CA SER A 112 -12.46 1.41 1.07
C SER A 112 -13.07 1.79 2.43
N GLU A 113 -12.47 1.27 3.49
CA GLU A 113 -12.82 1.62 4.86
C GLU A 113 -12.69 3.13 5.08
N GLY A 114 -13.77 3.76 5.55
CA GLY A 114 -13.83 5.23 5.69
C GLY A 114 -13.78 6.02 4.37
N ARG A 115 -13.85 5.36 3.21
CA ARG A 115 -13.84 5.97 1.85
C ARG A 115 -12.60 6.80 1.51
N ARG A 116 -11.44 6.46 2.11
CA ARG A 116 -10.17 7.19 1.92
C ARG A 116 -9.26 6.62 0.84
N GLY A 117 -9.57 5.44 0.31
CA GLY A 117 -8.74 4.74 -0.67
C GLY A 117 -7.45 4.17 -0.06
N GLU A 118 -7.51 3.77 1.21
CA GLU A 118 -6.35 3.27 1.97
C GLU A 118 -6.49 1.81 2.38
N VAL A 119 -7.65 1.36 2.84
CA VAL A 119 -7.84 -0.01 3.38
C VAL A 119 -9.07 -0.65 2.74
N TRP A 120 -8.95 -1.91 2.31
CA TRP A 120 -10.05 -2.72 1.76
C TRP A 120 -10.14 -4.05 2.49
N SER A 121 -11.36 -4.58 2.55
CA SER A 121 -11.66 -5.83 3.25
C SER A 121 -11.70 -7.01 2.28
N ILE A 122 -11.14 -8.14 2.70
CA ILE A 122 -11.32 -9.46 2.09
C ILE A 122 -12.20 -10.26 3.03
N LEU A 123 -13.33 -10.76 2.54
CA LEU A 123 -14.31 -11.48 3.36
C LEU A 123 -14.34 -12.94 2.95
N ALA A 124 -14.35 -13.86 3.93
CA ALA A 124 -14.65 -15.26 3.72
C ALA A 124 -16.07 -15.55 4.21
N THR A 125 -16.96 -15.96 3.32
CA THR A 125 -18.37 -16.19 3.64
C THR A 125 -18.87 -17.54 3.14
N SER A 126 -19.90 -18.06 3.81
CA SER A 126 -20.73 -19.15 3.30
C SER A 126 -22.19 -18.83 3.58
N GLN A 127 -22.98 -18.58 2.53
CA GLN A 127 -24.35 -18.10 2.66
C GLN A 127 -24.38 -16.80 3.49
N ASP A 128 -25.14 -16.76 4.58
CA ASP A 128 -25.26 -15.59 5.46
C ASP A 128 -24.27 -15.61 6.64
N ILE A 129 -23.22 -16.43 6.57
CA ILE A 129 -22.22 -16.58 7.63
C ILE A 129 -20.90 -15.96 7.19
N LEU A 130 -20.39 -15.03 8.00
CA LEU A 130 -19.05 -14.46 7.91
C LEU A 130 -18.08 -15.31 8.75
N HIS A 131 -17.16 -15.99 8.07
CA HIS A 131 -16.15 -16.81 8.73
C HIS A 131 -14.99 -15.97 9.29
N GLY A 132 -14.67 -14.86 8.64
CA GLY A 132 -13.64 -13.93 9.07
C GLY A 132 -13.30 -12.93 7.96
N ALA A 133 -12.43 -11.99 8.30
CA ALA A 133 -11.97 -10.95 7.37
C ALA A 133 -10.46 -10.74 7.46
N ALA A 134 -9.86 -10.27 6.39
CA ALA A 134 -8.50 -9.73 6.38
C ALA A 134 -8.50 -8.40 5.63
N PHE A 135 -7.45 -7.61 5.79
CA PHE A 135 -7.40 -6.25 5.28
C PHE A 135 -6.19 -6.03 4.36
N ILE A 136 -6.42 -5.30 3.28
CA ILE A 136 -5.39 -4.85 2.35
C ILE A 136 -5.25 -3.34 2.54
N ARG A 137 -4.11 -2.89 3.06
CA ARG A 137 -3.74 -1.48 3.05
C ARG A 137 -2.97 -1.16 1.78
N VAL A 138 -3.55 -0.34 0.91
CA VAL A 138 -2.87 0.15 -0.29
C VAL A 138 -2.16 1.46 0.04
N ILE A 139 -0.84 1.46 -0.10
CA ILE A 139 -0.01 2.66 0.01
C ILE A 139 0.42 3.15 -1.36
N ASP A 140 0.57 4.46 -1.53
CA ASP A 140 1.05 5.03 -2.78
C ASP A 140 2.57 4.91 -2.91
N PRO A 141 3.09 4.66 -4.14
CA PRO A 141 4.51 4.82 -4.42
C PRO A 141 4.97 6.23 -4.03
N SER A 142 6.08 6.34 -3.33
CA SER A 142 6.65 7.61 -2.89
C SER A 142 8.17 7.60 -3.06
N LEU A 143 8.70 8.73 -3.52
CA LEU A 143 10.13 8.98 -3.57
C LEU A 143 10.58 9.42 -2.17
N ARG A 144 11.61 8.77 -1.61
CA ARG A 144 12.28 9.26 -0.40
C ARG A 144 13.34 10.28 -0.78
N TYR A 145 14.23 9.89 -1.69
CA TYR A 145 15.21 10.78 -2.29
C TYR A 145 15.78 10.16 -3.58
N ALA A 146 16.42 10.99 -4.40
CA ALA A 146 17.27 10.56 -5.50
C ALA A 146 18.65 11.18 -5.38
N GLU A 147 19.68 10.43 -5.77
CA GLU A 147 21.04 10.90 -5.93
C GLU A 147 21.23 11.26 -7.40
N ILE A 148 21.47 12.53 -7.67
CA ILE A 148 21.72 13.08 -9.00
C ILE A 148 23.15 13.61 -9.07
N ARG A 149 23.81 13.44 -10.21
CA ARG A 149 25.14 13.98 -10.48
C ARG A 149 25.01 15.07 -11.54
N ILE A 150 25.48 16.27 -11.20
CA ILE A 150 25.55 17.43 -12.08
C ILE A 150 27.02 17.82 -12.20
N ASN A 151 27.61 17.73 -13.39
CA ASN A 151 29.04 18.02 -13.63
C ASN A 151 29.97 17.34 -12.60
N GLN A 152 29.78 16.04 -12.38
CA GLN A 152 30.52 15.23 -11.39
C GLN A 152 30.19 15.48 -9.91
N GLN A 153 29.43 16.52 -9.57
CA GLN A 153 29.01 16.78 -8.20
C GLN A 153 27.73 16.01 -7.85
N LEU A 154 27.78 15.23 -6.78
CA LEU A 154 26.63 14.50 -6.26
C LEU A 154 25.71 15.45 -5.47
N LYS A 155 24.43 15.44 -5.78
CA LYS A 155 23.38 16.18 -5.08
C LYS A 155 22.24 15.21 -4.73
N ILE A 156 21.72 15.32 -3.51
CA ILE A 156 20.54 14.56 -3.05
C ILE A 156 19.33 15.46 -3.21
N VAL A 157 18.29 14.95 -3.87
CA VAL A 157 17.01 15.64 -4.07
C VAL A 157 15.86 14.83 -3.47
N ARG A 158 14.87 15.52 -2.91
CA ARG A 158 13.68 14.97 -2.25
C ARG A 158 12.41 15.58 -2.86
N PRO A 159 11.23 14.96 -2.67
CA PRO A 159 9.97 15.58 -3.07
C PRO A 159 9.84 17.01 -2.53
N GLY A 160 9.55 17.96 -3.40
CA GLY A 160 9.45 19.39 -3.07
C GLY A 160 10.74 20.19 -3.28
N ASP A 161 11.90 19.53 -3.46
CA ASP A 161 13.14 20.21 -3.82
C ASP A 161 13.09 20.69 -5.28
N GLU A 162 13.87 21.72 -5.59
CA GLU A 162 14.13 22.22 -6.94
C GLU A 162 15.61 22.08 -7.31
N VAL A 163 15.87 21.82 -8.60
CA VAL A 163 17.23 21.76 -9.14
C VAL A 163 17.44 22.85 -10.16
N THR A 164 18.44 23.70 -9.94
CA THR A 164 18.93 24.64 -10.95
C THR A 164 20.12 24.04 -11.67
N VAL A 165 20.10 24.05 -13.00
CA VAL A 165 21.20 23.61 -13.87
C VAL A 165 21.44 24.62 -14.98
N LYS A 166 22.65 24.67 -15.52
CA LYS A 166 22.92 25.38 -16.77
C LYS A 166 22.56 24.49 -17.97
N ALA A 167 22.25 25.10 -19.11
CA ALA A 167 22.01 24.36 -20.35
C ALA A 167 23.22 23.49 -20.79
N SER A 168 24.43 23.84 -20.34
CA SER A 168 25.67 23.09 -20.61
C SER A 168 25.98 21.99 -19.60
N ASP A 169 25.22 21.88 -18.51
CA ASP A 169 25.50 20.92 -17.46
C ASP A 169 25.21 19.47 -17.91
N GLN A 170 26.09 18.54 -17.52
CA GLN A 170 25.84 17.12 -17.67
C GLN A 170 25.10 16.58 -16.46
N PHE A 171 23.96 15.91 -16.71
CA PHE A 171 23.08 15.37 -15.68
C PHE A 171 22.97 13.84 -15.76
N LYS A 172 23.04 13.17 -14.60
CA LYS A 172 22.78 11.73 -14.46
C LYS A 172 22.07 11.45 -13.14
N VAL A 173 21.10 10.53 -13.15
CA VAL A 173 20.57 9.95 -11.90
C VAL A 173 21.36 8.70 -11.56
N ASP A 174 22.03 8.71 -10.41
CA ASP A 174 22.84 7.59 -9.96
C ASP A 174 22.03 6.59 -9.14
N ARG A 175 21.15 7.09 -8.27
CA ARG A 175 20.34 6.25 -7.38
C ARG A 175 18.97 6.86 -7.15
N VAL A 176 17.98 6.00 -7.03
CA VAL A 176 16.63 6.37 -6.59
C VAL A 176 16.29 5.53 -5.37
N VAL A 177 15.79 6.16 -4.32
CA VAL A 177 15.34 5.47 -3.11
C VAL A 177 13.89 5.79 -2.88
N THR A 178 13.06 4.76 -2.84
CA THR A 178 11.61 4.86 -2.73
C THR A 178 11.08 4.05 -1.54
N ASN A 179 9.76 4.02 -1.36
CA ASN A 179 9.11 3.04 -0.50
C ASN A 179 8.81 1.71 -1.21
N LEU A 180 9.21 1.55 -2.48
CA LEU A 180 9.06 0.31 -3.23
C LEU A 180 10.07 -0.72 -2.70
N GLY A 181 9.68 -1.98 -2.66
CA GLY A 181 10.57 -3.08 -2.29
C GLY A 181 11.64 -3.38 -3.34
N ASP A 182 11.51 -2.81 -4.55
CA ASP A 182 12.46 -2.91 -5.65
C ASP A 182 12.72 -1.55 -6.32
N ASP A 183 13.99 -1.21 -6.53
CA ASP A 183 14.34 0.01 -7.29
C ASP A 183 14.26 -0.23 -8.80
N ALA A 184 14.28 -1.49 -9.25
CA ALA A 184 14.30 -1.89 -10.66
C ALA A 184 12.99 -1.55 -11.41
N SER A 185 11.88 -1.36 -10.70
CA SER A 185 10.59 -1.01 -11.27
C SER A 185 10.44 0.49 -11.57
N VAL A 186 11.37 1.32 -11.08
CA VAL A 186 11.33 2.78 -11.24
C VAL A 186 11.97 3.21 -12.55
N LYS A 187 11.23 3.97 -13.35
CA LYS A 187 11.74 4.65 -14.54
C LYS A 187 11.93 6.12 -14.24
N VAL A 188 13.09 6.65 -14.60
CA VAL A 188 13.38 8.07 -14.47
C VAL A 188 13.36 8.71 -15.85
N ARG A 189 12.64 9.83 -15.99
CA ARG A 189 12.57 10.59 -17.23
C ARG A 189 12.83 12.06 -16.98
N PHE A 190 13.65 12.66 -17.82
CA PHE A 190 13.77 14.10 -17.94
C PHE A 190 12.76 14.58 -18.98
N ALA A 191 11.82 15.44 -18.58
CA ALA A 191 10.74 15.90 -19.45
C ALA A 191 10.65 17.42 -19.46
N ASN A 192 10.26 17.98 -20.59
CA ASN A 192 9.93 19.40 -20.74
C ASN A 192 8.43 19.59 -20.44
N GLN A 193 8.08 20.50 -19.53
CA GLN A 193 6.70 20.98 -19.42
C GLN A 193 6.42 21.91 -20.59
N SER A 194 5.62 21.42 -21.54
CA SER A 194 5.42 21.95 -22.89
C SER A 194 4.95 23.42 -23.05
N VAL A 195 4.92 24.23 -21.98
CA VAL A 195 4.38 25.61 -22.04
C VAL A 195 5.37 26.69 -21.58
N ASP A 196 6.33 26.41 -20.67
CA ASP A 196 7.12 27.49 -20.03
C ASP A 196 8.65 27.29 -20.05
N GLY A 197 9.17 26.29 -20.77
CA GLY A 197 10.61 25.95 -20.71
C GLY A 197 11.06 25.42 -19.35
N LYS A 198 10.12 25.05 -18.47
CA LYS A 198 10.38 24.38 -17.20
C LYS A 198 10.60 22.89 -17.47
N TYR A 199 11.69 22.36 -16.95
CA TYR A 199 11.99 20.95 -17.04
C TYR A 199 11.64 20.25 -15.72
N GLU A 200 11.53 18.93 -15.77
CA GLU A 200 11.29 18.16 -14.56
C GLU A 200 11.88 16.75 -14.68
N ILE A 201 12.33 16.22 -13.54
CA ILE A 201 12.70 14.82 -13.40
C ILE A 201 11.46 14.09 -12.88
N ARG A 202 10.88 13.25 -13.73
CA ARG A 202 9.73 12.39 -13.40
C ARG A 202 10.20 11.02 -12.96
N PHE A 203 9.67 10.55 -11.85
CA PHE A 203 9.83 9.19 -11.36
C PHE A 203 8.52 8.44 -11.61
N GLU A 204 8.62 7.38 -12.43
CA GLU A 204 7.49 6.63 -12.93
C GLU A 204 7.54 5.17 -12.49
N ARG A 205 6.37 4.60 -12.20
CA ARG A 205 6.15 3.16 -12.06
C ARG A 205 4.91 2.80 -12.86
N ASP A 206 4.99 1.76 -13.70
CA ASP A 206 3.88 1.31 -14.55
C ASP A 206 3.17 2.42 -15.33
N ARG A 207 3.95 3.35 -15.90
CA ARG A 207 3.49 4.52 -16.67
C ARG A 207 2.74 5.58 -15.83
N ARG A 208 2.78 5.49 -14.50
CA ARG A 208 2.27 6.52 -13.59
C ARG A 208 3.43 7.27 -12.96
N VAL A 209 3.36 8.60 -13.03
CA VAL A 209 4.28 9.49 -12.31
C VAL A 209 3.88 9.48 -10.84
N PHE A 210 4.81 9.18 -9.94
CA PHE A 210 4.57 9.22 -8.49
C PHE A 210 5.42 10.26 -7.76
N ALA A 211 6.47 10.79 -8.42
CA ALA A 211 7.22 11.93 -7.91
C ALA A 211 7.76 12.77 -9.07
N VAL A 212 7.92 14.07 -8.80
CA VAL A 212 8.43 15.07 -9.74
C VAL A 212 9.40 15.97 -8.99
N ILE A 213 10.54 16.25 -9.61
CA ILE A 213 11.51 17.25 -9.14
C ILE A 213 11.60 18.34 -10.22
N PRO A 214 11.12 19.57 -9.95
CA PRO A 214 11.26 20.69 -10.87
C PRO A 214 12.73 20.99 -11.17
N VAL A 215 13.00 21.32 -12.43
CA VAL A 215 14.32 21.71 -12.91
C VAL A 215 14.24 23.06 -13.63
N THR A 216 14.95 24.03 -13.08
CA THR A 216 15.14 25.36 -13.67
C THR A 216 16.44 25.37 -14.46
N VAL A 217 16.36 25.68 -15.75
CA VAL A 217 17.52 25.77 -16.64
C VAL A 217 17.91 27.23 -16.80
N THR A 218 19.15 27.57 -16.47
CA THR A 218 19.75 28.88 -16.74
C THR A 218 20.65 28.82 -17.97
N GLU A 219 20.86 29.97 -18.61
CA GLU A 219 21.86 30.11 -19.67
C GLU A 219 23.30 29.87 -19.16
#